data_AF-A0A932EK41-F1
#
_entry.id   AF-A0A932EK41-F1
#
_cell.length_a   1.000
_cell.length_b   1.000
_cell.length_c   1.000
_cell.angle_alpha   90.00
_cell.angle_beta   90.00
_cell.angle_gamma   90.00
#
_symmetry.space_group_name_H-M   'P 1'
#
loop_
_entity.id
_entity.type
_entity.pdbx_description
1 polymer ?
#
loop_
_entity_poly.entity_id
_entity_poly.type
_entity_poly.pdbx_seq_one_letter_code
_entity_poly.pdbx_strand_id
1 'polypeptide(L)'
;MTYHYKNPETRRKSVHAHRAFTLIEALIAVSIFTVAALIGTRILIDVVQSEKIDAAQNPLYQDARLILQTIANEVQSGAIDYEEYYNMNVIQADSLSRFYGINYGVYASRFYDPGRRLDGNQATNPDDLGIECSVFEDPPTNSKCEIYFTHSSDTTTGQHPYDASTAIGQAEANAICDHGIGHCLDTEMDELYLLDSSGARKTIIARKKIAEEDADGDWAVGLMRLEGRDLDQNGVVDIFSCKSEFECSYDPTVIFNMIKYPFVQDQGATDGQSYIADNEIRLAEQGNLDDIFDINTSQFLPISPLGVDVKELKFIISPLEDPYKAFAERDLQVHPAVTIILKLGLAESTSSDYPGRFADVTVQDTVSVGVLGEIQSYPPVTDLLRTTDTSWIKTVLPGGL
;
A
#
# COMPACT_ATOMS: atom_id res chain seq x y z
N MET A 1 50.05 -24.77 -93.42
CA MET A 1 49.13 -24.44 -92.31
C MET A 1 48.37 -25.71 -91.95
N THR A 2 48.52 -26.14 -90.71
CA THR A 2 48.43 -27.54 -90.28
C THR A 2 47.00 -27.87 -89.88
N TYR A 3 46.40 -28.89 -90.52
CA TYR A 3 45.07 -29.39 -90.18
C TYR A 3 45.16 -30.32 -88.96
N HIS A 4 44.60 -29.89 -87.82
CA HIS A 4 44.43 -30.72 -86.63
C HIS A 4 43.21 -31.63 -86.80
N TYR A 5 43.46 -32.94 -86.93
CA TYR A 5 42.45 -33.98 -86.94
C TYR A 5 41.92 -34.18 -85.50
N LYS A 6 40.65 -33.84 -85.26
CA LYS A 6 39.99 -34.00 -83.95
C LYS A 6 39.43 -35.43 -83.86
N ASN A 7 40.00 -36.23 -82.97
CA ASN A 7 39.64 -37.63 -82.74
C ASN A 7 38.20 -37.72 -82.17
N PRO A 8 37.30 -38.56 -82.71
CA PRO A 8 35.97 -38.75 -82.14
C PRO A 8 36.06 -39.58 -80.86
N GLU A 9 35.94 -38.93 -79.70
CA GLU A 9 35.77 -39.62 -78.43
C GLU A 9 34.48 -40.45 -78.44
N THR A 10 34.66 -41.74 -78.18
CA THR A 10 33.61 -42.74 -78.04
C THR A 10 32.78 -42.47 -76.78
N ARG A 11 31.64 -41.79 -76.93
CA ARG A 11 30.58 -41.73 -75.91
C ARG A 11 30.02 -43.14 -75.65
N ARG A 12 30.59 -43.84 -74.67
CA ARG A 12 29.93 -44.99 -74.02
C ARG A 12 28.68 -44.48 -73.32
N LYS A 13 27.51 -44.73 -73.89
CA LYS A 13 26.24 -44.65 -73.15
C LYS A 13 26.25 -45.76 -72.10
N SER A 14 26.51 -45.42 -70.83
CA SER A 14 26.22 -46.35 -69.73
C SER A 14 24.70 -46.54 -69.68
N VAL A 15 24.25 -47.70 -70.12
CA VAL A 15 22.88 -48.15 -69.83
C VAL A 15 22.85 -48.42 -68.33
N HIS A 16 22.43 -47.41 -67.56
CA HIS A 16 22.13 -47.60 -66.15
C HIS A 16 20.96 -48.57 -66.07
N ALA A 17 21.25 -49.82 -65.69
CA ALA A 17 20.23 -50.77 -65.31
C ALA A 17 19.42 -50.15 -64.16
N HIS A 18 18.17 -49.79 -64.43
CA HIS A 18 17.25 -49.33 -63.40
C HIS A 18 17.00 -50.50 -62.45
N ARG A 19 17.69 -50.49 -61.31
CA ARG A 19 17.39 -51.37 -60.18
C ARG A 19 16.03 -50.95 -59.66
N ALA A 20 15.00 -51.75 -59.96
CA ALA A 20 13.69 -51.57 -59.37
C ALA A 20 13.79 -51.82 -57.85
N PHE A 21 13.25 -50.89 -57.06
CA PHE A 21 13.18 -51.02 -55.60
C PHE A 21 12.38 -52.25 -55.22
N THR A 22 12.84 -53.00 -54.22
CA THR A 22 12.05 -54.08 -53.67
C THR A 22 10.92 -53.53 -52.79
N LEU A 23 9.76 -54.20 -52.75
CA LEU A 23 8.62 -53.76 -51.94
C LEU A 23 8.99 -53.64 -50.45
N ILE A 24 9.93 -54.46 -49.97
CA ILE A 24 10.40 -54.42 -48.58
C ILE A 24 11.25 -53.17 -48.29
N GLU A 25 12.09 -52.71 -49.22
CA GLU A 25 12.85 -51.47 -49.07
C GLU A 25 11.92 -50.25 -49.02
N ALA A 26 10.86 -50.24 -49.82
CA ALA A 26 9.87 -49.16 -49.79
C ALA A 26 9.16 -49.06 -48.42
N LEU A 27 8.79 -50.20 -47.82
CA LEU A 27 8.16 -50.22 -46.49
C LEU A 27 9.10 -49.73 -45.39
N ILE A 28 10.38 -50.12 -45.43
CA ILE A 28 11.39 -49.66 -44.47
C ILE A 28 11.66 -48.15 -44.65
N ALA A 29 11.72 -47.66 -45.89
CA ALA A 29 11.92 -46.24 -46.16
C ALA A 29 10.76 -45.39 -45.63
N VAL A 30 9.52 -45.84 -45.85
CA VAL A 30 8.32 -45.15 -45.33
C VAL A 30 8.30 -45.15 -43.81
N SER A 31 8.66 -46.26 -43.15
CA SER A 31 8.65 -46.32 -41.67
C SER A 31 9.72 -45.42 -41.04
N ILE A 32 10.93 -45.37 -41.60
CA ILE A 32 11.97 -44.46 -41.13
C ILE A 32 11.54 -43.00 -41.36
N PHE A 33 10.96 -42.72 -42.52
CA PHE A 33 10.46 -41.39 -42.84
C PHE A 33 9.35 -40.94 -41.89
N THR A 34 8.38 -41.81 -41.57
CA THR A 34 7.30 -41.44 -40.63
C THR A 34 7.84 -41.20 -39.22
N VAL A 35 8.78 -42.02 -38.73
CA VAL A 35 9.42 -41.79 -37.42
C VAL A 35 10.19 -40.47 -37.41
N ALA A 36 10.99 -40.19 -38.44
CA ALA A 36 11.72 -38.93 -38.56
C ALA A 36 10.77 -37.72 -38.66
N ALA A 37 9.68 -37.84 -39.42
CA ALA A 37 8.67 -36.80 -39.54
C ALA A 37 7.94 -36.55 -38.21
N LEU A 38 7.61 -37.60 -37.44
CA LEU A 38 6.99 -37.45 -36.12
C LEU A 38 7.92 -36.74 -35.12
N ILE A 39 9.21 -37.10 -35.11
CA ILE A 39 10.21 -36.42 -34.27
C ILE A 39 10.33 -34.95 -34.69
N GLY A 40 10.41 -34.68 -36.00
CA GLY A 40 10.49 -33.32 -36.53
C GLY A 40 9.27 -32.46 -36.18
N THR A 41 8.05 -33.01 -36.33
CA THR A 41 6.81 -32.31 -35.95
C THR A 41 6.75 -32.02 -34.46
N ARG A 42 7.20 -32.96 -33.60
CA ARG A 42 7.24 -32.72 -32.16
C ARG A 42 8.19 -31.59 -31.77
N ILE A 43 9.41 -31.61 -32.31
CA ILE A 43 10.38 -30.53 -32.10
C ILE A 43 9.80 -29.19 -32.56
N LEU A 44 9.13 -29.16 -33.73
CA LEU A 44 8.51 -27.94 -34.23
C LEU A 44 7.39 -27.42 -33.31
N ILE A 45 6.54 -28.31 -32.78
CA ILE A 45 5.50 -27.94 -31.81
C ILE A 45 6.13 -27.36 -30.55
N ASP A 46 7.17 -28.02 -30.01
CA ASP A 46 7.84 -27.58 -28.79
C ASP A 46 8.52 -26.20 -28.99
N VAL A 47 9.16 -25.97 -30.15
CA VAL A 47 9.76 -24.67 -30.50
C VAL A 47 8.70 -23.58 -30.63
N VAL A 48 7.59 -23.84 -31.34
CA VAL A 48 6.50 -22.87 -31.49
C VAL A 48 5.83 -22.55 -30.14
N GLN A 49 5.69 -23.54 -29.25
CA GLN A 49 5.20 -23.31 -27.89
C GLN A 49 6.18 -22.48 -27.06
N SER A 50 7.49 -22.76 -27.15
CA SER A 50 8.52 -21.97 -26.49
C SER A 50 8.51 -20.52 -26.97
N GLU A 51 8.46 -20.28 -28.28
CA GLU A 51 8.39 -18.92 -28.85
C GLU A 51 7.14 -18.16 -28.37
N LYS A 52 5.99 -18.84 -28.26
CA LYS A 52 4.77 -18.25 -27.71
C LYS A 52 4.90 -17.91 -26.24
N ILE A 53 5.54 -18.78 -25.45
CA ILE A 53 5.77 -18.53 -24.03
C ILE A 53 6.70 -17.32 -23.85
N ASP A 54 7.81 -17.28 -24.59
CA ASP A 54 8.76 -16.16 -24.56
C ASP A 54 8.10 -14.85 -25.01
N ALA A 55 7.23 -14.92 -26.01
CA ALA A 55 6.47 -13.76 -26.50
C ALA A 55 5.48 -13.21 -25.47
N ALA A 56 4.91 -14.04 -24.59
CA ALA A 56 4.01 -13.58 -23.53
C ALA A 56 4.76 -13.13 -22.25
N GLN A 57 5.92 -13.71 -21.96
CA GLN A 57 6.74 -13.32 -20.81
C GLN A 57 7.34 -11.92 -20.96
N ASN A 58 7.80 -11.55 -22.16
CA ASN A 58 8.43 -10.25 -22.38
C ASN A 58 7.51 -9.06 -22.03
N PRO A 59 6.24 -9.01 -22.49
CA PRO A 59 5.26 -8.01 -22.03
C PRO A 59 5.04 -8.03 -20.53
N LEU A 60 4.91 -9.22 -19.91
CA LEU A 60 4.71 -9.35 -18.47
C LEU A 60 5.85 -8.69 -17.66
N TYR A 61 7.10 -8.85 -18.08
CA TYR A 61 8.25 -8.16 -17.46
C TYR A 61 8.22 -6.65 -17.68
N GLN A 62 7.74 -6.18 -18.83
CA GLN A 62 7.61 -4.75 -19.12
C GLN A 62 6.52 -4.12 -18.24
N ASP A 63 5.38 -4.81 -18.09
CA ASP A 63 4.28 -4.40 -17.24
C ASP A 63 4.68 -4.39 -15.77
N ALA A 64 5.42 -5.41 -15.31
CA ALA A 64 5.97 -5.46 -13.96
C ALA A 64 6.84 -4.24 -13.65
N ARG A 65 7.72 -3.86 -14.59
CA ARG A 65 8.58 -2.68 -14.45
C ARG A 65 7.78 -1.38 -14.45
N LEU A 66 6.75 -1.29 -15.29
CA LEU A 66 5.89 -0.10 -15.34
C LEU A 66 5.13 0.10 -14.03
N ILE A 67 4.57 -0.98 -13.47
CA ILE A 67 3.87 -0.96 -12.18
C ILE A 67 4.85 -0.55 -11.08
N LEU A 68 6.01 -1.21 -10.97
CA LEU A 68 7.04 -0.87 -9.99
C LEU A 68 7.49 0.59 -10.12
N GLN A 69 7.74 1.07 -11.33
CA GLN A 69 8.13 2.47 -11.56
C GLN A 69 7.04 3.44 -11.12
N THR A 70 5.77 3.10 -11.35
CA THR A 70 4.64 3.93 -10.93
C THR A 70 4.56 4.02 -9.41
N ILE A 71 4.65 2.89 -8.70
CA ILE A 71 4.69 2.86 -7.23
C ILE A 71 5.93 3.61 -6.71
N ALA A 72 7.09 3.37 -7.30
CA ALA A 72 8.34 4.03 -6.94
C ALA A 72 8.26 5.56 -7.08
N ASN A 73 7.61 6.06 -8.15
CA ASN A 73 7.40 7.48 -8.33
C ASN A 73 6.48 8.07 -7.25
N GLU A 74 5.42 7.37 -6.85
CA GLU A 74 4.55 7.81 -5.77
C GLU A 74 5.34 7.87 -4.44
N VAL A 75 6.13 6.85 -4.11
CA VAL A 75 7.02 6.82 -2.93
C VAL A 75 8.02 7.97 -2.95
N GLN A 76 8.69 8.21 -4.08
CA GLN A 76 9.67 9.30 -4.22
C GLN A 76 9.03 10.69 -4.18
N SER A 77 7.74 10.81 -4.49
CA SER A 77 7.04 12.09 -4.46
C SER A 77 6.39 12.41 -3.11
N GLY A 78 6.27 11.41 -2.24
CA GLY A 78 5.56 11.49 -0.98
C GLY A 78 6.44 11.20 0.24
N ALA A 79 5.75 11.07 1.38
CA ALA A 79 6.24 10.56 2.65
C ALA A 79 5.40 9.32 3.04
N ILE A 80 5.95 8.44 3.88
CA ILE A 80 5.18 7.32 4.44
C ILE A 80 4.17 7.87 5.45
N ASP A 81 2.93 7.40 5.38
CA ASP A 81 1.87 7.78 6.31
C ASP A 81 1.82 6.82 7.50
N TYR A 82 2.72 7.04 8.47
CA TYR A 82 2.79 6.25 9.69
C TYR A 82 1.51 6.36 10.56
N GLU A 83 0.78 7.47 10.47
CA GLU A 83 -0.50 7.66 11.18
C GLU A 83 -1.56 6.68 10.67
N GLU A 84 -1.64 6.48 9.35
CA GLU A 84 -2.60 5.52 8.78
C GLU A 84 -2.23 4.08 9.13
N TYR A 85 -0.94 3.74 9.18
CA TYR A 85 -0.52 2.43 9.69
C TYR A 85 -0.99 2.22 11.12
N TYR A 86 -0.86 3.23 11.98
CA TYR A 86 -1.26 3.14 13.38
C TYR A 86 -2.79 3.06 13.51
N ASN A 87 -3.49 3.86 12.72
CA ASN A 87 -4.95 3.84 12.64
C ASN A 87 -5.48 2.45 12.24
N MET A 88 -4.91 1.83 11.21
CA MET A 88 -5.39 0.56 10.68
C MET A 88 -4.97 -0.64 11.53
N ASN A 89 -3.74 -0.64 12.06
CA ASN A 89 -3.19 -1.79 12.77
C ASN A 89 -3.36 -1.73 14.28
N VAL A 90 -3.47 -0.55 14.89
CA VAL A 90 -3.59 -0.39 16.34
C VAL A 90 -4.99 0.04 16.72
N ILE A 91 -5.46 1.18 16.21
CA ILE A 91 -6.76 1.76 16.61
C ILE A 91 -7.92 0.87 16.14
N GLN A 92 -7.89 0.45 14.88
CA GLN A 92 -8.98 -0.30 14.24
C GLN A 92 -8.71 -1.82 14.16
N ALA A 93 -7.71 -2.33 14.90
CA ALA A 93 -7.30 -3.74 14.85
C ALA A 93 -8.48 -4.72 14.99
N ASP A 94 -9.32 -4.46 16.00
CA ASP A 94 -10.49 -5.28 16.38
C ASP A 94 -11.81 -4.79 15.76
N SER A 95 -11.78 -3.79 14.89
CA SER A 95 -12.98 -3.23 14.26
C SER A 95 -13.45 -4.10 13.09
N LEU A 96 -14.75 -4.37 13.03
CA LEU A 96 -15.37 -5.14 11.93
C LEU A 96 -15.38 -4.37 10.60
N SER A 97 -15.48 -3.05 10.66
CA SER A 97 -15.38 -2.16 9.52
C SER A 97 -14.24 -1.19 9.79
N ARG A 98 -13.25 -1.16 8.89
CA ARG A 98 -12.09 -0.30 9.01
C ARG A 98 -12.11 0.77 7.95
N PHE A 99 -11.87 2.01 8.33
CA PHE A 99 -11.94 3.18 7.46
C PHE A 99 -10.60 3.88 7.39
N TYR A 100 -10.24 4.30 6.18
CA TYR A 100 -9.05 5.10 5.97
C TYR A 100 -9.30 6.57 6.32
N GLY A 101 -8.24 7.28 6.68
CA GLY A 101 -8.25 8.73 6.74
C GLY A 101 -8.87 9.34 8.00
N ILE A 102 -9.23 8.53 8.99
CA ILE A 102 -9.74 8.98 10.29
C ILE A 102 -8.65 8.91 11.37
N ASN A 103 -8.91 9.54 12.53
CA ASN A 103 -8.02 9.52 13.70
C ASN A 103 -6.60 10.05 13.41
N TYR A 104 -6.47 10.96 12.45
CA TYR A 104 -5.19 11.57 12.12
C TYR A 104 -4.70 12.40 13.30
N GLY A 105 -3.42 12.27 13.66
CA GLY A 105 -2.82 12.94 14.80
C GLY A 105 -2.82 12.13 16.10
N VAL A 106 -3.54 11.00 16.16
CA VAL A 106 -3.48 10.08 17.32
C VAL A 106 -2.11 9.44 17.44
N TYR A 107 -1.45 9.09 16.34
CA TYR A 107 -0.09 8.55 16.41
C TYR A 107 0.90 9.65 16.74
N ALA A 108 0.77 10.83 16.11
CA ALA A 108 1.59 12.01 16.43
C ALA A 108 1.59 12.30 17.92
N SER A 109 0.41 12.23 18.56
CA SER A 109 0.26 12.60 19.96
C SER A 109 1.17 11.78 20.86
N ARG A 110 1.49 10.53 20.50
CA ARG A 110 2.33 9.62 21.29
C ARG A 110 3.77 10.11 21.47
N PHE A 111 4.23 11.07 20.68
CA PHE A 111 5.58 11.64 20.75
C PHE A 111 5.68 12.87 21.65
N TYR A 112 4.55 13.37 22.14
CA TYR A 112 4.48 14.61 22.91
C TYR A 112 4.43 14.33 24.42
N ASP A 113 5.15 15.14 25.18
CA ASP A 113 5.06 15.17 26.64
C ASP A 113 3.85 16.02 27.06
N PRO A 114 2.82 15.43 27.69
CA PRO A 114 1.69 16.17 28.26
C PRO A 114 2.05 17.03 29.47
N GLY A 115 3.30 16.98 29.94
CA GLY A 115 3.79 17.84 31.01
C GLY A 115 3.45 17.32 32.40
N ARG A 116 2.67 18.07 33.18
CA ARG A 116 2.35 17.75 34.58
C ARG A 116 0.87 17.92 34.86
N ARG A 117 0.33 16.95 35.60
CA ARG A 117 -1.04 16.97 36.08
C ARG A 117 -1.23 17.98 37.20
N LEU A 118 -2.47 18.47 37.33
CA LEU A 118 -2.92 19.37 38.40
C LEU A 118 -2.69 18.84 39.83
N ASP A 119 -2.75 17.53 39.99
CA ASP A 119 -2.57 16.86 41.29
C ASP A 119 -1.10 16.68 41.70
N GLY A 120 -0.17 17.14 40.86
CA GLY A 120 1.28 17.00 41.05
C GLY A 120 1.83 15.64 40.66
N ASN A 121 0.99 14.72 40.15
CA ASN A 121 1.45 13.45 39.60
C ASN A 121 2.08 13.66 38.23
N GLN A 122 2.89 12.68 37.83
CA GLN A 122 3.48 12.64 36.51
C GLN A 122 2.39 12.40 35.47
N ALA A 123 2.36 13.22 34.42
CA ALA A 123 1.46 13.01 33.31
C ALA A 123 1.95 11.81 32.47
N THR A 124 1.01 11.03 31.96
CA THR A 124 1.25 9.82 31.17
C THR A 124 0.54 9.94 29.84
N ASN A 125 1.23 9.72 28.73
CA ASN A 125 0.61 9.67 27.41
C ASN A 125 0.12 8.25 27.15
N PRO A 126 -1.14 8.04 26.76
CA PRO A 126 -2.07 9.00 26.16
C PRO A 126 -3.13 9.53 27.14
N ASP A 127 -3.05 9.12 28.40
CA ASP A 127 -4.02 9.41 29.45
C ASP A 127 -4.16 10.90 29.74
N ASP A 128 -3.05 11.62 29.66
CA ASP A 128 -2.90 13.05 29.80
C ASP A 128 -2.35 13.58 28.46
N LEU A 129 -2.95 14.63 27.92
CA LEU A 129 -2.57 15.27 26.65
C LEU A 129 -2.75 16.78 26.76
N GLY A 130 -1.80 17.55 26.23
CA GLY A 130 -1.71 18.97 26.49
C GLY A 130 -1.06 19.28 27.83
N ILE A 131 -0.28 20.36 27.90
CA ILE A 131 0.16 20.95 29.17
C ILE A 131 -1.09 21.33 29.98
N GLU A 132 -1.50 20.45 30.88
CA GLU A 132 -2.72 20.65 31.67
C GLU A 132 -2.65 21.91 32.54
N CYS A 133 -1.45 22.40 32.91
CA CYS A 133 -1.29 23.72 33.53
C CYS A 133 0.11 24.32 33.31
N SER A 134 0.23 25.32 32.44
CA SER A 134 1.45 26.16 32.32
C SER A 134 1.37 27.39 33.26
N VAL A 135 0.94 27.20 34.50
CA VAL A 135 1.02 28.27 35.51
C VAL A 135 2.42 28.27 36.12
N PHE A 136 3.06 29.44 36.15
CA PHE A 136 4.28 29.66 36.93
C PHE A 136 4.03 29.32 38.40
N GLU A 137 5.01 28.67 39.04
CA GLU A 137 5.19 28.46 40.48
C GLU A 137 3.88 28.39 41.31
N ASP A 138 3.36 27.16 41.45
CA ASP A 138 2.29 26.75 42.38
C ASP A 138 0.86 27.25 42.09
N PRO A 139 0.08 26.55 41.23
CA PRO A 139 -1.36 26.79 41.15
C PRO A 139 -2.03 26.45 42.51
N PRO A 140 -2.89 27.33 43.04
CA PRO A 140 -3.63 27.01 44.26
C PRO A 140 -4.48 25.76 44.05
N THR A 141 -4.44 24.83 45.01
CA THR A 141 -5.06 23.48 44.97
C THR A 141 -6.57 23.43 44.70
N ASN A 142 -7.22 24.58 44.53
CA ASN A 142 -8.67 24.72 44.35
C ASN A 142 -9.06 25.63 43.16
N SER A 143 -8.12 26.14 42.36
CA SER A 143 -8.47 26.89 41.14
C SER A 143 -8.69 25.93 39.98
N LYS A 144 -9.84 26.03 39.31
CA LYS A 144 -10.03 25.43 37.98
C LYS A 144 -8.94 26.00 37.07
N CYS A 145 -8.20 25.13 36.36
CA CYS A 145 -7.15 25.61 35.47
C CYS A 145 -7.83 26.47 34.40
N GLU A 146 -7.62 27.79 34.44
CA GLU A 146 -7.97 28.64 33.30
C GLU A 146 -6.89 28.37 32.26
N ILE A 147 -7.25 27.59 31.24
CA ILE A 147 -6.38 27.26 30.11
C ILE A 147 -6.07 28.59 29.38
N TYR A 148 -4.94 29.21 29.72
CA TYR A 148 -4.47 30.44 29.10
C TYR A 148 -3.41 30.16 28.04
N PHE A 149 -3.67 29.25 27.10
CA PHE A 149 -2.76 29.04 25.96
C PHE A 149 -3.52 28.98 24.64
N THR A 150 -3.05 29.79 23.70
CA THR A 150 -3.53 29.86 22.31
C THR A 150 -2.79 28.88 21.38
N HIS A 151 -1.79 28.14 21.89
CA HIS A 151 -1.04 27.13 21.16
C HIS A 151 -0.62 26.00 22.11
N SER A 152 -0.58 24.76 21.60
CA SER A 152 0.07 23.62 22.26
C SER A 152 1.49 24.00 22.68
N SER A 153 1.82 23.88 23.96
CA SER A 153 3.18 24.01 24.48
C SER A 153 3.83 22.65 24.71
N ASP A 154 3.18 21.56 24.29
CA ASP A 154 3.69 20.21 24.46
C ASP A 154 5.01 20.10 23.71
N THR A 155 6.04 19.68 24.42
CA THR A 155 7.34 19.50 23.82
C THR A 155 7.36 18.14 23.16
N THR A 156 7.53 18.13 21.83
CA THR A 156 7.89 16.90 21.13
C THR A 156 9.16 16.33 21.75
N THR A 157 9.07 15.10 22.24
CA THR A 157 10.17 14.44 22.95
C THR A 157 11.13 13.76 22.00
N GLY A 158 10.67 13.52 20.77
CA GLY A 158 11.43 12.75 19.80
C GLY A 158 11.43 11.25 20.07
N GLN A 159 10.57 10.73 20.97
CA GLN A 159 10.59 9.34 21.46
C GLN A 159 9.18 8.74 21.45
N HIS A 160 9.05 7.49 20.99
CA HIS A 160 7.78 6.76 20.92
C HIS A 160 7.76 5.50 21.80
N PRO A 161 6.61 5.18 22.44
CA PRO A 161 5.64 6.14 22.95
C PRO A 161 6.27 6.90 24.12
N TYR A 162 5.88 8.16 24.32
CA TYR A 162 6.30 8.89 25.51
C TYR A 162 5.63 8.29 26.76
N ASP A 163 6.34 7.46 27.52
CA ASP A 163 5.94 7.09 28.88
C ASP A 163 6.96 7.63 29.88
N ALA A 164 6.55 8.62 30.64
CA ALA A 164 7.40 9.25 31.64
C ALA A 164 7.69 8.30 32.84
N SER A 165 6.90 7.23 32.99
CA SER A 165 6.88 6.36 34.17
C SER A 165 7.61 5.01 34.01
N THR A 166 7.68 4.41 32.80
CA THR A 166 8.39 3.13 32.60
C THR A 166 9.11 2.99 31.26
N ALA A 167 10.39 2.60 31.30
CA ALA A 167 11.21 2.34 30.11
C ALA A 167 10.96 0.96 29.45
N ILE A 168 10.07 0.13 30.02
CA ILE A 168 9.96 -1.29 29.66
C ILE A 168 8.88 -1.54 28.58
N GLY A 169 7.89 -0.66 28.44
CA GLY A 169 6.85 -0.75 27.39
C GLY A 169 7.18 -0.01 26.10
N GLN A 170 8.21 0.84 26.10
CA GLN A 170 8.47 1.76 24.98
C GLN A 170 9.04 1.08 23.74
N ALA A 171 9.90 0.06 23.92
CA ALA A 171 10.60 -0.60 22.82
C ALA A 171 9.70 -1.45 21.91
N GLU A 172 8.41 -1.63 22.25
CA GLU A 172 7.47 -2.46 21.49
C GLU A 172 6.46 -1.63 20.70
N ALA A 173 6.32 -0.32 20.94
CA ALA A 173 5.33 0.49 20.24
C ALA A 173 5.92 1.20 19.03
N ASN A 174 5.26 1.12 17.89
CA ASN A 174 5.61 1.75 16.63
C ASN A 174 4.34 2.05 15.82
N ALA A 175 4.47 2.36 14.54
CA ALA A 175 3.31 2.68 13.71
C ALA A 175 2.38 1.48 13.42
N ILE A 176 2.77 0.24 13.74
CA ILE A 176 1.94 -0.95 13.46
C ILE A 176 1.57 -1.75 14.72
N CYS A 177 2.12 -1.36 15.88
CA CYS A 177 1.95 -2.05 17.15
C CYS A 177 1.98 -1.06 18.31
N ASP A 178 1.12 -1.24 19.31
CA ASP A 178 1.21 -0.49 20.59
C ASP A 178 0.79 -1.41 21.74
N HIS A 179 1.67 -1.62 22.73
CA HIS A 179 1.41 -2.48 23.90
C HIS A 179 0.86 -3.88 23.57
N GLY A 180 1.36 -4.50 22.49
CA GLY A 180 0.92 -5.83 22.04
C GLY A 180 -0.41 -5.85 21.28
N ILE A 181 -1.00 -4.68 21.01
CA ILE A 181 -2.13 -4.52 20.09
C ILE A 181 -1.58 -4.24 18.69
N GLY A 182 -2.13 -4.95 17.70
CA GLY A 182 -1.75 -4.83 16.30
C GLY A 182 -0.79 -5.91 15.81
N HIS A 183 -0.12 -5.64 14.70
CA HIS A 183 0.65 -6.61 13.92
C HIS A 183 2.16 -6.53 14.25
N CYS A 184 2.50 -6.70 15.52
CA CYS A 184 3.85 -6.43 16.07
C CYS A 184 5.00 -7.27 15.48
N LEU A 185 4.71 -8.39 14.82
CA LEU A 185 5.70 -9.28 14.22
C LEU A 185 5.75 -9.18 12.69
N ASP A 186 4.79 -8.49 12.09
CA ASP A 186 4.65 -8.43 10.64
C ASP A 186 5.52 -7.29 10.11
N THR A 187 6.47 -7.63 9.25
CA THR A 187 7.34 -6.66 8.56
C THR A 187 6.90 -6.41 7.12
N GLU A 188 5.91 -7.18 6.66
CA GLU A 188 5.34 -7.12 5.33
C GLU A 188 3.90 -6.63 5.41
N MET A 189 3.60 -5.56 4.69
CA MET A 189 2.28 -4.93 4.62
C MET A 189 1.65 -5.24 3.26
N ASP A 190 0.34 -5.50 3.24
CA ASP A 190 -0.44 -5.65 2.01
C ASP A 190 -0.77 -4.30 1.34
N GLU A 191 -0.59 -3.22 2.08
CA GLU A 191 -1.00 -1.87 1.70
C GLU A 191 0.12 -0.87 1.95
N LEU A 192 0.22 0.13 1.08
CA LEU A 192 1.14 1.24 1.17
C LEU A 192 0.37 2.56 1.32
N TYR A 193 0.59 3.23 2.45
CA TYR A 193 0.01 4.56 2.72
C TYR A 193 1.07 5.64 2.56
N LEU A 194 0.76 6.63 1.72
CA LEU A 194 1.65 7.75 1.43
C LEU A 194 0.92 9.07 1.62
N LEU A 195 1.63 10.07 2.14
CA LEU A 195 1.21 11.47 2.11
C LEU A 195 2.00 12.22 1.05
N ASP A 196 1.37 13.19 0.40
CA ASP A 196 2.13 14.11 -0.44
C ASP A 196 3.00 15.05 0.40
N SER A 197 3.94 15.76 -0.24
CA SER A 197 4.84 16.70 0.45
C SER A 197 4.15 17.80 1.26
N SER A 198 2.85 18.05 1.04
CA SER A 198 2.08 19.05 1.77
C SER A 198 1.30 18.47 2.96
N GLY A 199 1.18 17.14 3.04
CA GLY A 199 0.27 16.47 3.97
C GLY A 199 -1.22 16.58 3.61
N ALA A 200 -1.58 17.33 2.57
CA ALA A 200 -2.97 17.58 2.21
C ALA A 200 -3.59 16.47 1.33
N ARG A 201 -2.80 15.53 0.84
CA ARG A 201 -3.29 14.41 0.03
C ARG A 201 -2.70 13.11 0.50
N LYS A 202 -3.54 12.08 0.58
CA LYS A 202 -3.15 10.71 0.90
C LYS A 202 -3.31 9.83 -0.33
N THR A 203 -2.33 8.98 -0.59
CA THR A 203 -2.37 7.94 -1.62
C THR A 203 -2.32 6.58 -0.93
N ILE A 204 -3.22 5.69 -1.30
CA ILE A 204 -3.25 4.30 -0.82
C ILE A 204 -3.01 3.39 -2.01
N ILE A 205 -2.02 2.50 -1.91
CA ILE A 205 -1.70 1.52 -2.93
C ILE A 205 -1.87 0.13 -2.33
N ALA A 206 -2.69 -0.69 -2.98
CA ALA A 206 -3.04 -2.02 -2.48
C ALA A 206 -3.38 -2.96 -3.65
N ARG A 207 -3.49 -4.25 -3.35
CA ARG A 207 -4.02 -5.24 -4.30
C ARG A 207 -5.55 -5.17 -4.28
N LYS A 208 -6.18 -5.11 -5.45
CA LYS A 208 -7.63 -4.96 -5.62
C LYS A 208 -8.18 -5.99 -6.60
N LYS A 209 -9.27 -6.67 -6.26
CA LYS A 209 -9.88 -7.70 -7.12
C LYS A 209 -10.53 -7.09 -8.37
N ILE A 210 -10.37 -7.69 -9.55
CA ILE A 210 -10.91 -7.18 -10.82
C ILE A 210 -12.09 -8.00 -11.36
N ALA A 211 -12.06 -9.32 -11.19
CA ALA A 211 -13.07 -10.22 -11.75
C ALA A 211 -13.66 -11.17 -10.71
N GLU A 212 -14.96 -11.47 -10.85
CA GLU A 212 -15.74 -12.35 -9.99
C GLU A 212 -15.70 -13.83 -10.44
N GLU A 213 -14.69 -14.23 -11.22
CA GLU A 213 -14.57 -15.63 -11.62
C GLU A 213 -13.96 -16.44 -10.46
N ASP A 214 -14.84 -17.14 -9.75
CA ASP A 214 -14.54 -18.07 -8.63
C ASP A 214 -13.66 -17.47 -7.50
N ALA A 215 -13.21 -18.34 -6.58
CA ALA A 215 -12.40 -17.95 -5.41
C ALA A 215 -11.01 -17.40 -5.78
N ASP A 216 -10.60 -17.55 -7.04
CA ASP A 216 -9.26 -17.25 -7.57
C ASP A 216 -9.27 -16.12 -8.61
N GLY A 217 -10.26 -15.21 -8.58
CA GLY A 217 -10.37 -14.13 -9.57
C GLY A 217 -9.12 -13.26 -9.71
N ASP A 218 -8.93 -12.66 -10.89
CA ASP A 218 -7.77 -11.83 -11.21
C ASP A 218 -7.70 -10.56 -10.33
N TRP A 219 -6.48 -10.14 -9.98
CA TRP A 219 -6.18 -8.98 -9.15
C TRP A 219 -5.35 -7.92 -9.89
N ALA A 220 -5.56 -6.66 -9.53
CA ALA A 220 -4.81 -5.50 -9.98
C ALA A 220 -4.05 -4.85 -8.82
N VAL A 221 -3.07 -4.01 -9.17
CA VAL A 221 -2.61 -2.97 -8.25
C VAL A 221 -3.57 -1.78 -8.38
N GLY A 222 -4.27 -1.47 -7.30
CA GLY A 222 -5.16 -0.32 -7.18
C GLY A 222 -4.47 0.85 -6.49
N LEU A 223 -4.79 2.06 -6.94
CA LEU A 223 -4.36 3.32 -6.33
C LEU A 223 -5.60 4.16 -5.97
N MET A 224 -5.73 4.54 -4.71
CA MET A 224 -6.78 5.45 -4.23
C MET A 224 -6.15 6.75 -3.75
N ARG A 225 -6.87 7.87 -3.94
CA ARG A 225 -6.44 9.19 -3.43
C ARG A 225 -7.52 9.82 -2.58
N LEU A 226 -7.11 10.31 -1.42
CA LEU A 226 -7.95 11.05 -0.47
C LEU A 226 -7.42 12.48 -0.32
N GLU A 227 -8.33 13.41 -0.06
CA GLU A 227 -8.05 14.83 0.18
C GLU A 227 -8.21 15.13 1.67
N GLY A 228 -7.19 15.76 2.25
CA GLY A 228 -7.21 16.27 3.61
C GLY A 228 -8.22 17.41 3.77
N ARG A 229 -8.97 17.37 4.86
CA ARG A 229 -9.90 18.40 5.31
C ARG A 229 -9.45 18.89 6.68
N ASP A 230 -9.24 20.19 6.75
CA ASP A 230 -9.04 20.95 7.97
C ASP A 230 -10.42 21.54 8.32
N LEU A 231 -11.09 20.91 9.28
CA LEU A 231 -12.47 21.15 9.65
C LEU A 231 -12.60 22.35 10.60
N ASP A 232 -11.60 22.54 11.47
CA ASP A 232 -11.56 23.65 12.44
C ASP A 232 -10.74 24.87 11.97
N GLN A 233 -10.08 24.77 10.81
CA GLN A 233 -9.29 25.82 10.16
C GLN A 233 -8.02 26.18 10.94
N ASN A 234 -7.43 25.22 11.66
CA ASN A 234 -6.19 25.42 12.42
C ASN A 234 -4.91 25.27 11.56
N GLY A 235 -5.04 24.85 10.30
CA GLY A 235 -3.94 24.60 9.36
C GLY A 235 -3.36 23.18 9.39
N VAL A 236 -3.94 22.28 10.18
CA VAL A 236 -3.63 20.85 10.25
C VAL A 236 -4.80 20.07 9.64
N VAL A 237 -4.48 19.01 8.90
CA VAL A 237 -5.53 18.14 8.35
C VAL A 237 -6.13 17.32 9.50
N ASP A 238 -7.45 17.30 9.63
CA ASP A 238 -8.12 16.45 10.63
C ASP A 238 -8.51 15.10 10.04
N ILE A 239 -8.98 15.09 8.80
CA ILE A 239 -9.57 13.91 8.17
C ILE A 239 -9.22 13.86 6.69
N PHE A 240 -8.97 12.67 6.17
CA PHE A 240 -8.84 12.45 4.74
C PHE A 240 -10.14 11.88 4.20
N SER A 241 -10.75 12.63 3.28
CA SER A 241 -12.01 12.29 2.64
C SER A 241 -11.77 11.91 1.19
N CYS A 242 -12.58 11.02 0.64
CA CYS A 242 -12.53 10.73 -0.77
C CYS A 242 -12.86 11.95 -1.62
N LYS A 243 -12.16 12.07 -2.74
CA LYS A 243 -12.51 13.02 -3.79
C LYS A 243 -13.84 12.63 -4.44
N SER A 244 -14.56 13.58 -5.01
CA SER A 244 -15.83 13.35 -5.72
C SER A 244 -15.75 12.33 -6.87
N GLU A 245 -14.54 12.01 -7.34
CA GLU A 245 -14.27 11.04 -8.40
C GLU A 245 -14.31 9.58 -7.91
N PHE A 246 -14.28 9.34 -6.60
CA PHE A 246 -14.31 8.00 -5.99
C PHE A 246 -15.62 7.78 -5.25
N GLU A 247 -16.21 6.58 -5.38
CA GLU A 247 -17.46 6.24 -4.70
C GLU A 247 -17.19 5.73 -3.29
N CYS A 248 -17.30 6.62 -2.31
CA CYS A 248 -17.04 6.33 -0.90
C CYS A 248 -18.28 6.33 -0.04
N SER A 249 -18.19 5.65 1.12
CA SER A 249 -19.29 5.62 2.07
C SER A 249 -19.62 7.04 2.53
N TYR A 250 -20.90 7.36 2.49
CA TYR A 250 -21.42 8.69 2.78
C TYR A 250 -22.53 8.67 3.84
N ASP A 251 -22.69 7.58 4.61
CA ASP A 251 -23.67 7.62 5.71
C ASP A 251 -23.14 8.53 6.83
N PRO A 252 -23.71 9.75 7.03
CA PRO A 252 -23.18 10.69 8.00
C PRO A 252 -23.35 10.18 9.43
N THR A 253 -24.30 9.27 9.67
CA THR A 253 -24.50 8.65 10.99
C THR A 253 -23.35 7.72 11.33
N VAL A 254 -22.93 6.90 10.36
CA VAL A 254 -21.80 5.98 10.52
C VAL A 254 -20.51 6.77 10.73
N ILE A 255 -20.27 7.76 9.86
CA ILE A 255 -19.08 8.62 9.93
C ILE A 255 -19.04 9.41 11.26
N PHE A 256 -20.18 9.97 11.70
CA PHE A 256 -20.26 10.69 12.98
C PHE A 256 -19.89 9.82 14.17
N ASN A 257 -20.27 8.54 14.15
CA ASN A 257 -19.93 7.62 15.22
C ASN A 257 -18.44 7.24 15.22
N MET A 258 -17.75 7.36 14.08
CA MET A 258 -16.33 7.04 13.95
C MET A 258 -15.43 8.23 14.28
N ILE A 259 -15.80 9.43 13.86
CA ILE A 259 -15.05 10.65 14.13
C ILE A 259 -15.22 11.06 15.60
N LYS A 260 -14.14 11.09 16.38
CA LYS A 260 -14.19 11.45 17.80
C LYS A 260 -13.76 12.89 18.13
N TYR A 261 -13.45 13.72 17.14
CA TYR A 261 -13.02 15.09 17.35
C TYR A 261 -14.03 15.91 18.18
N PRO A 262 -13.60 16.68 19.20
CA PRO A 262 -14.48 17.45 20.06
C PRO A 262 -15.34 18.47 19.30
N PHE A 263 -14.77 19.16 18.30
CA PHE A 263 -15.48 20.17 17.51
C PHE A 263 -16.61 19.59 16.64
N VAL A 264 -16.59 18.26 16.40
CA VAL A 264 -17.70 17.52 15.78
C VAL A 264 -18.66 16.98 16.84
N GLN A 265 -18.12 16.37 17.90
CA GLN A 265 -18.92 15.66 18.92
C GLN A 265 -19.70 16.59 19.86
N ASP A 266 -19.18 17.78 20.18
CA ASP A 266 -19.80 18.73 21.10
C ASP A 266 -21.04 19.44 20.53
N GLN A 267 -21.25 19.36 19.21
CA GLN A 267 -22.48 19.86 18.59
C GLN A 267 -23.70 18.96 18.85
N GLY A 268 -23.48 17.74 19.35
CA GLY A 268 -24.53 16.73 19.48
C GLY A 268 -24.79 15.99 18.17
N ALA A 269 -25.50 14.85 18.24
CA ALA A 269 -25.60 13.92 17.11
C ALA A 269 -26.21 14.52 15.83
N THR A 270 -27.30 15.30 15.96
CA THR A 270 -27.99 15.87 14.79
C THR A 270 -27.15 16.95 14.10
N ASP A 271 -26.55 17.84 14.88
CA ASP A 271 -25.77 18.95 14.34
C ASP A 271 -24.40 18.45 13.83
N GLY A 272 -23.78 17.49 14.52
CA GLY A 272 -22.55 16.85 14.06
C GLY A 272 -22.72 16.03 12.77
N GLN A 273 -23.84 15.31 12.61
CA GLN A 273 -24.18 14.67 11.33
C GLN A 273 -24.38 15.69 10.20
N SER A 274 -25.04 16.81 10.51
CA SER A 274 -25.23 17.90 9.55
C SER A 274 -23.89 18.52 9.17
N TYR A 275 -23.00 18.72 10.14
CA TYR A 275 -21.65 19.23 9.93
C TYR A 275 -20.82 18.33 9.01
N ILE A 276 -20.90 17.01 9.18
CA ILE A 276 -20.24 16.02 8.30
C ILE A 276 -20.80 16.10 6.87
N ALA A 277 -22.12 16.21 6.73
CA ALA A 277 -22.79 16.33 5.44
C ALA A 277 -22.43 17.65 4.73
N ASP A 278 -22.40 18.77 5.46
CA ASP A 278 -22.10 20.10 4.94
C ASP A 278 -20.63 20.21 4.47
N ASN A 279 -19.72 19.44 5.08
CA ASN A 279 -18.32 19.34 4.66
C ASN A 279 -18.06 18.21 3.64
N GLU A 280 -19.13 17.56 3.16
CA GLU A 280 -19.08 16.48 2.16
C GLU A 280 -18.09 15.35 2.50
N ILE A 281 -17.96 15.01 3.78
CA ILE A 281 -17.00 14.00 4.24
C ILE A 281 -17.46 12.62 3.76
N ARG A 282 -16.57 11.91 3.07
CA ARG A 282 -16.77 10.57 2.54
C ARG A 282 -15.59 9.68 2.89
N LEU A 283 -15.85 8.51 3.46
CA LEU A 283 -14.80 7.60 3.92
C LEU A 283 -14.71 6.36 3.03
N ALA A 284 -13.47 5.97 2.71
CA ALA A 284 -13.18 4.70 2.06
C ALA A 284 -13.06 3.60 3.13
N GLU A 285 -13.62 2.43 2.83
CA GLU A 285 -13.61 1.27 3.72
C GLU A 285 -12.56 0.26 3.22
N GLN A 286 -11.75 -0.30 4.11
CA GLN A 286 -10.71 -1.26 3.73
C GLN A 286 -11.28 -2.53 3.11
N GLY A 287 -12.45 -2.98 3.58
CA GLY A 287 -13.14 -4.16 3.04
C GLY A 287 -13.40 -4.06 1.53
N ASN A 288 -13.48 -2.84 1.00
CA ASN A 288 -13.65 -2.62 -0.43
C ASN A 288 -12.42 -3.01 -1.25
N LEU A 289 -11.30 -3.45 -0.67
CA LEU A 289 -10.19 -4.04 -1.43
C LEU A 289 -10.54 -5.41 -2.03
N ASP A 290 -11.41 -6.17 -1.34
CA ASP A 290 -11.83 -7.50 -1.78
C ASP A 290 -13.04 -7.46 -2.72
N ASP A 291 -13.73 -6.33 -2.78
CA ASP A 291 -14.82 -6.11 -3.72
C ASP A 291 -14.31 -6.13 -5.17
N ILE A 292 -15.20 -6.39 -6.12
CA ILE A 292 -14.86 -6.35 -7.54
C ILE A 292 -14.58 -4.90 -7.94
N PHE A 293 -13.53 -4.69 -8.73
CA PHE A 293 -13.28 -3.41 -9.38
C PHE A 293 -14.35 -3.16 -10.44
N ASP A 294 -15.19 -2.17 -10.19
CA ASP A 294 -16.04 -1.56 -11.21
C ASP A 294 -15.53 -0.14 -11.47
N ILE A 295 -15.26 0.15 -12.73
CA ILE A 295 -14.74 1.45 -13.18
C ILE A 295 -15.62 2.64 -12.77
N ASN A 296 -16.90 2.41 -12.48
CA ASN A 296 -17.84 3.46 -12.10
C ASN A 296 -18.01 3.59 -10.60
N THR A 297 -17.72 2.54 -9.83
CA THR A 297 -18.06 2.47 -8.40
C THR A 297 -16.89 2.15 -7.49
N SER A 298 -15.72 1.87 -8.06
CA SER A 298 -14.54 1.56 -7.26
C SER A 298 -13.89 2.81 -6.68
N GLN A 299 -13.41 2.67 -5.46
CA GLN A 299 -12.59 3.65 -4.75
C GLN A 299 -11.14 3.66 -5.25
N PHE A 300 -10.75 2.69 -6.07
CA PHE A 300 -9.38 2.48 -6.53
C PHE A 300 -9.31 2.63 -8.04
N LEU A 301 -8.22 3.21 -8.53
CA LEU A 301 -7.86 3.24 -9.95
C LEU A 301 -6.82 2.15 -10.22
N PRO A 302 -7.06 1.18 -11.12
CA PRO A 302 -6.07 0.17 -11.45
C PRO A 302 -4.91 0.83 -12.20
N ILE A 303 -3.69 0.58 -11.73
CA ILE A 303 -2.44 1.00 -12.39
C ILE A 303 -1.75 -0.16 -13.11
N SER A 304 -2.20 -1.39 -12.88
CA SER A 304 -1.77 -2.57 -13.63
C SER A 304 -2.61 -2.74 -14.91
N PRO A 305 -2.00 -3.19 -16.02
CA PRO A 305 -2.74 -3.58 -17.23
C PRO A 305 -3.75 -4.71 -16.97
N LEU A 306 -4.82 -4.79 -17.76
CA LEU A 306 -5.85 -5.84 -17.62
C LEU A 306 -5.38 -7.25 -18.01
N GLY A 307 -4.24 -7.36 -18.70
CA GLY A 307 -3.67 -8.65 -19.13
C GLY A 307 -2.78 -9.33 -18.08
N VAL A 308 -2.54 -8.68 -16.95
CA VAL A 308 -1.72 -9.21 -15.85
C VAL A 308 -2.58 -9.47 -14.63
N ASP A 309 -2.22 -10.51 -13.90
CA ASP A 309 -2.82 -10.83 -12.60
C ASP A 309 -1.78 -10.64 -11.50
N VAL A 310 -2.12 -9.82 -10.51
CA VAL A 310 -1.28 -9.51 -9.36
C VAL A 310 -1.44 -10.59 -8.30
N LYS A 311 -0.63 -11.65 -8.41
CA LYS A 311 -0.62 -12.75 -7.44
C LYS A 311 -0.22 -12.29 -6.04
N GLU A 312 0.73 -11.36 -5.95
CA GLU A 312 1.27 -10.88 -4.67
C GLU A 312 1.72 -9.42 -4.80
N LEU A 313 1.37 -8.61 -3.81
CA LEU A 313 1.89 -7.26 -3.62
C LEU A 313 2.17 -7.09 -2.14
N LYS A 314 3.43 -6.89 -1.78
CA LYS A 314 3.87 -6.68 -0.39
C LYS A 314 4.80 -5.49 -0.30
N PHE A 315 4.75 -4.81 0.83
CA PHE A 315 5.59 -3.66 1.15
C PHE A 315 6.33 -3.90 2.46
N ILE A 316 7.64 -3.68 2.48
CA ILE A 316 8.44 -3.68 3.70
C ILE A 316 8.89 -2.25 3.95
N ILE A 317 8.45 -1.68 5.07
CA ILE A 317 8.75 -0.31 5.47
C ILE A 317 9.92 -0.31 6.45
N SER A 318 10.87 0.60 6.24
CA SER A 318 11.98 0.80 7.16
C SER A 318 12.31 2.29 7.29
N PRO A 319 12.36 2.84 8.52
CA PRO A 319 12.00 2.20 9.80
C PRO A 319 10.48 2.06 9.97
N LEU A 320 10.03 1.21 10.91
CA LEU A 320 8.61 1.03 11.26
C LEU A 320 8.05 2.17 12.13
N GLU A 321 8.93 2.94 12.75
CA GLU A 321 8.59 4.16 13.48
C GLU A 321 8.83 5.38 12.60
N ASP A 322 8.08 6.45 12.83
CA ASP A 322 8.23 7.68 12.06
C ASP A 322 9.55 8.40 12.42
N PRO A 323 10.55 8.42 11.52
CA PRO A 323 11.85 9.02 11.82
C PRO A 323 11.80 10.55 11.89
N TYR A 324 10.74 11.17 11.38
CA TYR A 324 10.53 12.62 11.50
C TYR A 324 10.02 13.03 12.87
N LYS A 325 9.34 12.11 13.57
CA LYS A 325 8.86 12.33 14.95
C LYS A 325 9.76 11.69 15.98
N ALA A 326 10.40 10.56 15.69
CA ALA A 326 11.31 9.82 16.58
C ALA A 326 12.77 10.36 16.54
N PHE A 327 12.97 11.67 16.36
CA PHE A 327 14.30 12.22 16.08
C PHE A 327 15.30 12.09 17.24
N ALA A 328 14.84 11.83 18.47
CA ALA A 328 15.70 11.61 19.63
C ALA A 328 16.23 10.17 19.71
N GLU A 329 15.68 9.27 18.90
CA GLU A 329 16.05 7.86 18.84
C GLU A 329 17.14 7.63 17.79
N ARG A 330 18.32 7.20 18.22
CA ARG A 330 19.51 7.12 17.36
C ARG A 330 19.34 6.14 16.20
N ASP A 331 18.63 5.04 16.43
CA ASP A 331 18.45 3.97 15.44
C ASP A 331 17.41 4.36 14.36
N LEU A 332 16.65 5.44 14.60
CA LEU A 332 15.61 5.96 13.72
C LEU A 332 16.04 7.20 12.93
N GLN A 333 17.28 7.67 13.09
CA GLN A 333 17.85 8.76 12.29
C GLN A 333 18.25 8.31 10.88
N VAL A 334 17.36 7.59 10.21
CA VAL A 334 17.52 7.08 8.85
C VAL A 334 16.42 7.62 7.96
N HIS A 335 16.74 7.76 6.68
CA HIS A 335 15.74 8.19 5.71
C HIS A 335 14.78 7.02 5.42
N PRO A 336 13.45 7.22 5.49
CA PRO A 336 12.49 6.14 5.23
C PRO A 336 12.67 5.55 3.83
N ALA A 337 12.48 4.24 3.74
CA ALA A 337 12.47 3.49 2.49
C ALA A 337 11.40 2.40 2.51
N VAL A 338 10.90 2.08 1.32
CA VAL A 338 9.92 1.04 1.07
C VAL A 338 10.52 0.02 0.12
N THR A 339 10.55 -1.24 0.52
CA THR A 339 10.83 -2.36 -0.40
C THR A 339 9.52 -2.90 -0.93
N ILE A 340 9.36 -2.88 -2.24
CA ILE A 340 8.16 -3.34 -2.94
C ILE A 340 8.45 -4.73 -3.49
N ILE A 341 7.61 -5.71 -3.15
CA ILE A 341 7.66 -7.06 -3.69
C ILE A 341 6.39 -7.27 -4.51
N LEU A 342 6.56 -7.52 -5.81
CA LEU A 342 5.46 -7.68 -6.75
C LEU A 342 5.62 -9.01 -7.49
N LYS A 343 4.59 -9.86 -7.42
CA LYS A 343 4.51 -11.12 -8.15
C LYS A 343 3.35 -11.07 -9.13
N LEU A 344 3.64 -11.25 -10.42
CA LEU A 344 2.67 -11.19 -11.49
C LEU A 344 2.55 -12.52 -12.23
N GLY A 345 1.33 -12.86 -12.62
CA GLY A 345 0.98 -13.88 -13.59
C GLY A 345 0.26 -13.28 -14.80
N LEU A 346 -0.09 -14.13 -15.77
CA LEU A 346 -1.04 -13.75 -16.81
C LEU A 346 -2.46 -13.82 -16.24
N ALA A 347 -3.27 -12.80 -16.52
CA ALA A 347 -4.70 -12.82 -16.24
C ALA A 347 -5.38 -14.02 -16.93
N GLU A 348 -6.46 -14.55 -16.36
CA GLU A 348 -7.14 -15.74 -16.91
C GLU A 348 -7.56 -15.53 -18.37
N SER A 349 -8.13 -14.35 -18.65
CA SER A 349 -8.51 -13.93 -20.01
C SER A 349 -7.37 -14.05 -21.01
N THR A 350 -6.15 -13.64 -20.62
CA THR A 350 -4.96 -13.66 -21.47
C THR A 350 -4.31 -15.05 -21.49
N SER A 351 -4.33 -15.78 -20.37
CA SER A 351 -3.77 -17.13 -20.30
C SER A 351 -4.45 -18.10 -21.25
N SER A 352 -5.73 -17.89 -21.57
CA SER A 352 -6.49 -18.74 -22.50
C SER A 352 -5.93 -18.71 -23.94
N ASP A 353 -5.28 -17.60 -24.34
CA ASP A 353 -4.69 -17.43 -25.68
C ASP A 353 -3.35 -18.16 -25.84
N TYR A 354 -2.71 -18.54 -24.73
CA TYR A 354 -1.40 -19.16 -24.73
C TYR A 354 -1.43 -20.55 -24.09
N PRO A 355 -1.31 -21.64 -24.88
CA PRO A 355 -1.26 -22.98 -24.32
C PRO A 355 0.08 -23.21 -23.59
N GLY A 356 0.02 -23.49 -22.29
CA GLY A 356 1.21 -23.79 -21.49
C GLY A 356 1.04 -23.44 -20.02
N ARG A 357 2.07 -23.75 -19.21
CA ARG A 357 2.19 -23.21 -17.86
C ARG A 357 3.13 -22.02 -17.90
N PHE A 358 2.63 -20.87 -17.47
CA PHE A 358 3.44 -19.67 -17.30
C PHE A 358 4.01 -19.66 -15.89
N ALA A 359 5.30 -19.38 -15.79
CA ALA A 359 5.91 -19.11 -14.50
C ALA A 359 5.57 -17.66 -14.10
N ASP A 360 5.17 -17.47 -12.85
CA ASP A 360 4.99 -16.14 -12.29
C ASP A 360 6.32 -15.38 -12.31
N VAL A 361 6.23 -14.06 -12.49
CA VAL A 361 7.36 -13.14 -12.46
C VAL A 361 7.35 -12.41 -11.13
N THR A 362 8.41 -12.57 -10.33
CA THR A 362 8.64 -11.80 -9.12
C THR A 362 9.68 -10.72 -9.37
N VAL A 363 9.33 -9.48 -9.08
CA VAL A 363 10.22 -8.32 -9.12
C VAL A 363 10.22 -7.64 -7.75
N GLN A 364 11.38 -7.11 -7.37
CA GLN A 364 11.57 -6.42 -6.10
C GLN A 364 12.40 -5.16 -6.34
N ASP A 365 12.02 -4.07 -5.70
CA ASP A 365 12.79 -2.82 -5.69
C ASP A 365 12.69 -2.13 -4.32
N THR A 366 13.71 -1.35 -3.96
CA THR A 366 13.74 -0.58 -2.71
C THR A 366 13.91 0.90 -3.02
N VAL A 367 12.94 1.69 -2.56
CA VAL A 367 12.81 3.10 -2.92
C VAL A 367 12.75 3.94 -1.65
N SER A 368 13.63 4.94 -1.55
CA SER A 368 13.57 5.94 -0.48
C SER A 368 12.50 6.98 -0.79
N VAL A 369 11.85 7.52 0.26
CA VAL A 369 10.91 8.64 0.08
C VAL A 369 11.61 9.91 -0.43
N GLY A 370 10.87 10.91 -0.90
CA GLY A 370 11.47 12.18 -1.34
C GLY A 370 11.26 13.35 -0.40
N VAL A 371 10.27 13.25 0.50
CA VAL A 371 9.96 14.30 1.46
C VAL A 371 10.94 14.21 2.62
N LEU A 372 11.70 15.29 2.87
CA LEU A 372 12.75 15.35 3.90
C LEU A 372 12.29 15.97 5.22
N GLY A 373 11.08 16.54 5.27
CA GLY A 373 10.58 17.30 6.41
C GLY A 373 9.38 16.64 7.06
N GLU A 374 9.14 16.97 8.33
CA GLU A 374 7.96 16.54 9.06
C GLU A 374 6.69 17.12 8.41
N ILE A 375 5.71 16.25 8.19
CA ILE A 375 4.33 16.65 7.91
C ILE A 375 3.63 16.83 9.25
N GLN A 376 3.08 18.02 9.49
CA GLN A 376 2.37 18.35 10.72
C GLN A 376 1.07 17.55 10.78
N SER A 377 0.93 16.74 11.82
CA SER A 377 -0.25 15.90 12.08
C SER A 377 -0.84 16.10 13.47
N TYR A 378 -0.12 16.73 14.39
CA TYR A 378 -0.59 16.95 15.75
C TYR A 378 -1.35 18.28 15.86
N PRO A 379 -2.65 18.27 16.21
CA PRO A 379 -3.43 19.48 16.32
C PRO A 379 -3.08 20.27 17.59
N PRO A 380 -3.42 21.57 17.66
CA PRO A 380 -3.36 22.36 18.88
C PRO A 380 -4.09 21.71 20.07
N VAL A 381 -3.60 21.95 21.29
CA VAL A 381 -4.20 21.41 22.53
C VAL A 381 -5.66 21.80 22.74
N THR A 382 -6.05 22.97 22.24
CA THR A 382 -7.45 23.44 22.25
C THR A 382 -8.39 22.46 21.55
N ASP A 383 -7.86 21.70 20.60
CA ASP A 383 -8.64 20.80 19.73
C ASP A 383 -8.55 19.35 20.26
N LEU A 384 -7.61 19.09 21.17
CA LEU A 384 -7.46 17.83 21.89
C LEU A 384 -8.43 17.71 23.07
N LEU A 385 -8.66 18.81 23.79
CA LEU A 385 -9.45 18.81 25.02
C LEU A 385 -10.91 19.15 24.78
N ARG A 386 -11.79 18.24 25.22
CA ARG A 386 -13.22 18.52 25.35
C ARG A 386 -13.46 19.43 26.55
N THR A 387 -14.58 20.17 26.54
CA THR A 387 -15.06 20.98 27.69
C THR A 387 -15.23 20.21 29.02
N THR A 388 -15.07 18.88 29.01
CA THR A 388 -15.23 17.96 30.13
C THR A 388 -13.93 17.28 30.61
N ASP A 389 -12.77 17.90 30.37
CA ASP A 389 -11.43 17.47 30.85
C ASP A 389 -10.93 16.08 30.37
N THR A 390 -11.50 15.51 29.31
CA THR A 390 -11.01 14.24 28.74
C THR A 390 -10.64 14.43 27.28
N SER A 391 -9.39 14.13 26.92
CA SER A 391 -8.93 14.15 25.54
C SER A 391 -9.68 13.12 24.69
N TRP A 392 -10.06 13.50 23.46
CA TRP A 392 -10.71 12.56 22.54
C TRP A 392 -9.79 11.41 22.13
N ILE A 393 -8.47 11.63 22.14
CA ILE A 393 -7.47 10.60 21.80
C ILE A 393 -7.59 9.40 22.75
N LYS A 394 -7.82 9.66 24.04
CA LYS A 394 -8.07 8.62 25.05
C LYS A 394 -9.31 7.78 24.73
N THR A 395 -10.30 8.35 24.05
CA THR A 395 -11.51 7.62 23.66
C THR A 395 -11.33 6.78 22.40
N VAL A 396 -10.30 7.05 21.62
CA VAL A 396 -9.98 6.36 20.37
C VAL A 396 -8.99 5.22 20.61
N LEU A 397 -8.05 5.38 21.55
CA LEU A 397 -7.06 4.36 21.83
C LEU A 397 -7.70 3.12 22.48
N PRO A 398 -7.37 1.91 21.98
CA PRO A 398 -7.96 0.67 22.47
C PRO A 398 -7.56 0.42 23.92
N GLY A 399 -8.49 -0.09 24.73
CA GLY A 399 -8.20 -0.57 26.09
C GLY A 399 -7.90 0.48 27.16
N GLY A 400 -7.91 1.78 26.82
CA GLY A 400 -7.47 2.83 27.76
C GLY A 400 -6.02 2.62 28.19
N LEU A 401 -5.17 2.29 27.21
CA LEU A 401 -3.72 2.15 27.36
C LEU A 401 -3.09 3.32 28.14
#